data_AF-A0A2E2Q7G4-F1
#
_entry.id   AF-A0A2E2Q7G4-F1
#
_cell.length_a   1.000
_cell.length_b   1.000
_cell.length_c   1.000
_cell.angle_alpha   90.00
_cell.angle_beta   90.00
_cell.angle_gamma   90.00
#
_symmetry.space_group_name_H-M   'P 1'
#
loop_
_entity.id
_entity.type
_entity.pdbx_description
1 polymer ?
#
loop_
_entity_poly.entity_id
_entity_poly.type
_entity_poly.pdbx_seq_one_letter_code
_entity_poly.pdbx_strand_id
1 'polypeptide(L)'
;MSTTTLHLEHRFADALPELAVDWQAEAAPGPTLLALDEELAADLGLDPAWLRSEEGLRLLTGERPPTGARPVAQGYAGHQFGGYSPRLGDGRALLLGELTDREGRLRDLHLKGSGRTPWSRGGDGLAVVGPMLREHLVSAAMHALGVPTTRSLGVVATGRAVQREQPLPGAVLARVASSHLRVGTLQYAAALDHQQPGTGLVRRVVEHAAARHHPHVLDAEVPALALLEEVTRIQAELVATWMSVGFVHGVMNTDNVTLSGETIDYGPCAFLDGFDQAAVFSSIDTGGRYAFGQQPAITQWNLARMAETLLPLVAEQAGLDQDGAVERCVAVLETFPTLYGEAYAARLAAKLGLPTGLDPEVRTALVGDLLTLMQAARVDHTGFFRDLARELRGTGGEQGTPARDRVLDLPAYDDWATRWRALGPDPDAMDAVNPAYVPRNHLLQAALDAADAGDLAPFERMLEVVTHPFEERPEWAAYALADPAGGPFVTYCGT
;
A
#
# COMPACT_ATOMS: atom_id res chain seq x y z
N MET A 1 -26.16 7.79 -25.82
CA MET A 1 -25.39 7.66 -24.57
C MET A 1 -24.65 8.97 -24.41
N SER A 2 -24.99 9.76 -23.40
CA SER A 2 -24.38 11.08 -23.21
C SER A 2 -22.93 10.84 -22.84
N THR A 3 -21.99 11.24 -23.69
CA THR A 3 -20.57 11.36 -23.34
C THR A 3 -20.49 12.32 -22.17
N THR A 4 -20.36 11.80 -20.95
CA THR A 4 -19.95 12.61 -19.81
C THR A 4 -18.60 13.19 -20.21
N THR A 5 -18.51 14.49 -20.42
CA THR A 5 -17.26 15.17 -20.75
C THR A 5 -16.35 15.02 -19.54
N LEU A 6 -15.52 13.97 -19.52
CA LEU A 6 -14.54 13.74 -18.47
C LEU A 6 -13.55 14.91 -18.49
N HIS A 7 -13.52 15.66 -17.39
CA HIS A 7 -12.56 16.73 -17.19
C HIS A 7 -11.49 16.24 -16.23
N LEU A 8 -10.22 16.37 -16.62
CA LEU A 8 -9.08 16.12 -15.75
C LEU A 8 -8.40 17.44 -15.44
N GLU A 9 -8.29 17.75 -14.16
CA GLU A 9 -7.55 18.88 -13.64
C GLU A 9 -6.04 18.57 -13.60
N HIS A 10 -5.22 19.62 -13.49
CA HIS A 10 -3.76 19.52 -13.48
C HIS A 10 -3.15 20.41 -12.37
N ARG A 11 -3.78 20.41 -11.19
CA ARG A 11 -3.38 21.19 -10.00
C ARG A 11 -1.95 20.87 -9.56
N PHE A 12 -1.54 19.61 -9.60
CA PHE A 12 -0.15 19.24 -9.28
C PHE A 12 0.83 19.94 -10.23
N ALA A 13 0.58 19.85 -11.53
CA ALA A 13 1.48 20.39 -12.56
C ALA A 13 1.51 21.93 -12.58
N ASP A 14 0.45 22.59 -12.12
CA ASP A 14 0.38 24.04 -12.00
C ASP A 14 1.02 24.55 -10.70
N ALA A 15 0.81 23.85 -9.59
CA ALA A 15 1.36 24.25 -8.29
C ALA A 15 2.86 23.97 -8.18
N LEU A 16 3.32 22.88 -8.82
CA LEU A 16 4.67 22.33 -8.69
C LEU A 16 5.31 22.06 -10.07
N PRO A 17 5.41 23.05 -10.97
CA PRO A 17 5.93 22.86 -12.33
C PRO A 17 7.38 22.36 -12.36
N GLU A 18 8.17 22.62 -11.32
CA GLU A 18 9.55 22.12 -11.18
C GLU A 18 9.61 20.59 -10.98
N LEU A 19 8.52 20.00 -10.51
CA LEU A 19 8.38 18.57 -10.25
C LEU A 19 7.57 17.86 -11.34
N ALA A 20 7.13 18.57 -12.39
CA ALA A 20 6.25 18.07 -13.42
C ALA A 20 6.86 18.27 -14.81
N VAL A 21 7.07 17.18 -15.55
CA VAL A 21 7.51 17.24 -16.94
C VAL A 21 6.37 16.81 -17.84
N ASP A 22 5.91 17.70 -18.73
CA ASP A 22 4.88 17.39 -19.73
C ASP A 22 5.30 16.19 -20.57
N TRP A 23 4.44 15.17 -20.62
CA TRP A 23 4.76 13.92 -21.30
C TRP A 23 3.49 13.24 -21.85
N GLN A 24 3.67 12.19 -22.65
CA GLN A 24 2.57 11.46 -23.27
C GLN A 24 2.83 9.95 -23.20
N ALA A 25 1.76 9.17 -23.11
CA ALA A 25 1.83 7.72 -23.14
C ALA A 25 2.23 7.23 -24.55
N GLU A 26 2.91 6.09 -24.60
CA GLU A 26 3.14 5.37 -25.85
C GLU A 26 1.86 4.68 -26.34
N ALA A 27 1.76 4.47 -27.66
CA ALA A 27 0.60 3.83 -28.27
C ALA A 27 0.44 2.37 -27.81
N ALA A 28 -0.82 1.99 -27.57
CA ALA A 28 -1.26 0.64 -27.27
C ALA A 28 -1.98 0.07 -28.51
N PRO A 29 -1.28 -0.68 -29.40
CA PRO A 29 -1.82 -1.03 -30.72
C PRO A 29 -3.03 -1.97 -30.70
N GLY A 30 -3.24 -2.73 -29.63
CA GLY A 30 -4.36 -3.66 -29.48
C GLY A 30 -4.87 -3.68 -28.05
N PRO A 31 -5.48 -2.58 -27.56
CA PRO A 31 -5.86 -2.46 -26.17
C PRO A 31 -6.99 -3.44 -25.85
N THR A 32 -6.80 -4.29 -24.85
CA THR A 32 -7.81 -5.25 -24.36
C THR A 32 -7.91 -5.14 -22.85
N LEU A 33 -9.12 -4.94 -22.34
CA LEU A 33 -9.37 -4.86 -20.90
C LEU A 33 -9.16 -6.23 -20.26
N LEU A 34 -8.34 -6.30 -19.22
CA LEU A 34 -8.10 -7.52 -18.44
C LEU A 34 -8.81 -7.48 -17.08
N ALA A 35 -8.89 -6.29 -16.47
CA ALA A 35 -9.56 -6.09 -15.19
C ALA A 35 -10.12 -4.66 -15.12
N LEU A 36 -11.26 -4.50 -14.46
CA LEU A 36 -11.90 -3.21 -14.20
C LEU A 36 -12.58 -3.25 -12.84
N ASP A 37 -12.27 -2.25 -12.01
CA ASP A 37 -12.95 -2.03 -10.73
C ASP A 37 -14.19 -1.16 -10.96
N GLU A 38 -15.34 -1.81 -11.11
CA GLU A 38 -16.60 -1.12 -11.45
C GLU A 38 -17.14 -0.26 -10.30
N GLU A 39 -16.89 -0.67 -9.06
CA GLU A 39 -17.26 0.09 -7.87
C GLU A 39 -16.45 1.39 -7.83
N LEU A 40 -15.13 1.30 -8.00
CA LEU A 40 -14.27 2.48 -8.07
C LEU A 40 -14.61 3.37 -9.26
N ALA A 41 -14.93 2.79 -10.42
CA ALA A 41 -15.38 3.57 -11.57
C ALA A 41 -16.65 4.38 -11.22
N ALA A 42 -17.62 3.75 -10.56
CA ALA A 42 -18.83 4.41 -10.11
C ALA A 42 -18.53 5.52 -9.08
N ASP A 43 -17.68 5.27 -8.09
CA ASP A 43 -17.26 6.27 -7.08
C ASP A 43 -16.59 7.50 -7.72
N LEU A 44 -15.81 7.28 -8.77
CA LEU A 44 -15.18 8.34 -9.56
C LEU A 44 -16.14 9.07 -10.52
N GLY A 45 -17.43 8.68 -10.53
CA GLY A 45 -18.42 9.26 -11.45
C GLY A 45 -18.27 8.80 -12.90
N LEU A 46 -17.51 7.73 -13.15
CA LEU A 46 -17.31 7.14 -14.47
C LEU A 46 -18.34 6.02 -14.72
N ASP A 47 -18.72 5.83 -15.98
CA ASP A 47 -19.59 4.72 -16.41
C ASP A 47 -18.73 3.48 -16.74
N PRO A 48 -18.88 2.35 -16.02
CA PRO A 48 -18.14 1.12 -16.31
C PRO A 48 -18.39 0.57 -17.72
N ALA A 49 -19.57 0.80 -18.31
CA ALA A 49 -19.86 0.37 -19.67
C ALA A 49 -19.09 1.23 -20.70
N TRP A 50 -18.94 2.54 -20.43
CA TRP A 50 -18.14 3.43 -21.27
C TRP A 50 -16.64 3.11 -21.16
N LEU A 51 -16.12 2.78 -19.96
CA LEU A 51 -14.72 2.38 -19.77
C LEU A 51 -14.33 1.13 -20.59
N ARG A 52 -15.31 0.28 -20.94
CA ARG A 52 -15.14 -0.89 -21.82
C ARG A 52 -15.17 -0.58 -23.31
N SER A 53 -15.58 0.63 -23.69
CA SER A 53 -15.57 1.08 -25.08
C SER A 53 -14.16 1.39 -25.57
N GLU A 54 -13.96 1.51 -26.88
CA GLU A 54 -12.67 1.90 -27.46
C GLU A 54 -12.15 3.23 -26.88
N GLU A 55 -13.04 4.19 -26.64
CA GLU A 55 -12.68 5.49 -26.06
C GLU A 55 -12.21 5.35 -24.61
N GLY A 56 -12.94 4.55 -23.81
CA GLY A 56 -12.57 4.24 -22.43
C GLY A 56 -11.22 3.52 -22.33
N LEU A 57 -10.94 2.56 -23.20
CA LEU A 57 -9.65 1.88 -23.24
C LEU A 57 -8.51 2.84 -23.60
N ARG A 58 -8.73 3.78 -24.52
CA ARG A 58 -7.74 4.81 -24.89
C ARG A 58 -7.49 5.82 -23.76
N LEU A 59 -8.47 6.07 -22.88
CA LEU A 59 -8.26 6.81 -21.64
C LEU A 59 -7.37 6.00 -20.69
N LEU A 60 -7.72 4.74 -20.44
CA LEU A 60 -7.02 3.85 -19.50
C LEU A 60 -5.58 3.53 -19.92
N THR A 61 -5.25 3.64 -21.21
CA THR A 61 -3.87 3.55 -21.71
C THR A 61 -3.16 4.88 -21.84
N GLY A 62 -3.89 6.01 -21.76
CA GLY A 62 -3.35 7.35 -21.93
C GLY A 62 -3.08 7.78 -23.37
N GLU A 63 -3.50 6.97 -24.36
CA GLU A 63 -3.29 7.27 -25.79
C GLU A 63 -4.13 8.47 -26.26
N ARG A 64 -5.30 8.69 -25.65
CA ARG A 64 -6.14 9.86 -25.91
C ARG A 64 -6.60 10.50 -24.60
N PRO A 65 -5.78 11.37 -23.98
CA PRO A 65 -6.22 12.14 -22.84
C PRO A 65 -7.43 13.02 -23.22
N PRO A 66 -8.38 13.27 -22.28
CA PRO A 66 -9.48 14.19 -22.51
C PRO A 66 -8.99 15.59 -22.88
N THR A 67 -9.83 16.35 -23.59
CA THR A 67 -9.48 17.74 -23.95
C THR A 67 -9.23 18.58 -22.70
N GLY A 68 -8.08 19.25 -22.64
CA GLY A 68 -7.65 20.07 -21.50
C GLY A 68 -6.81 19.33 -20.46
N ALA A 69 -6.72 17.99 -20.52
CA ALA A 69 -5.78 17.26 -19.68
C ALA A 69 -4.33 17.60 -20.04
N ARG A 70 -3.46 17.67 -19.02
CA ARG A 70 -2.03 17.94 -19.15
C ARG A 70 -1.25 16.80 -18.49
N PRO A 71 -1.01 15.69 -19.21
CA PRO A 71 -0.32 14.56 -18.61
C PRO A 71 1.14 14.90 -18.32
N VAL A 72 1.62 14.50 -17.15
CA VAL A 72 2.99 14.81 -16.68
C VAL A 72 3.66 13.59 -16.06
N ALA A 73 4.97 13.48 -16.23
CA ALA A 73 5.82 12.55 -15.49
C ALA A 73 6.44 13.27 -14.28
N GLN A 74 6.16 12.81 -13.07
CA GLN A 74 6.61 13.47 -11.85
C GLN A 74 8.10 13.21 -11.59
N GLY A 75 8.81 14.24 -11.15
CA GLY A 75 10.18 14.14 -10.65
C GLY A 75 10.20 13.95 -9.13
N TYR A 76 10.99 12.99 -8.65
CA TYR A 76 11.25 12.78 -7.23
C TYR A 76 12.63 12.14 -7.02
N ALA A 77 13.06 12.04 -5.76
CA ALA A 77 14.29 11.40 -5.32
C ALA A 77 13.92 10.28 -4.32
N GLY A 78 14.90 9.60 -3.73
CA GLY A 78 14.59 8.59 -2.72
C GLY A 78 15.82 7.93 -2.13
N HIS A 79 15.70 7.42 -0.92
CA HIS A 79 16.65 6.48 -0.34
C HIS A 79 16.23 5.06 -0.71
N GLN A 80 16.98 4.44 -1.62
CA GLN A 80 16.76 3.06 -2.03
C GLN A 80 17.66 2.15 -1.21
N PHE A 81 17.07 1.26 -0.40
CA PHE A 81 17.80 0.39 0.54
C PHE A 81 18.78 1.14 1.45
N GLY A 82 18.46 2.37 1.81
CA GLY A 82 19.29 3.25 2.66
C GLY A 82 20.29 4.13 1.89
N GLY A 83 20.54 3.87 0.61
CA GLY A 83 21.39 4.70 -0.25
C GLY A 83 20.60 5.82 -0.93
N TYR A 84 21.09 7.06 -0.89
CA TYR A 84 20.40 8.19 -1.53
C TYR A 84 20.55 8.18 -3.06
N SER A 85 19.41 8.17 -3.74
CA SER A 85 19.29 8.37 -5.19
C SER A 85 18.77 9.78 -5.45
N PRO A 86 19.62 10.72 -5.89
CA PRO A 86 19.25 12.13 -6.02
C PRO A 86 18.28 12.41 -7.17
N ARG A 87 18.09 11.45 -8.06
CA ARG A 87 17.22 11.58 -9.24
C ARG A 87 16.53 10.26 -9.55
N LEU A 88 15.25 10.20 -9.19
CA LEU A 88 14.27 9.20 -9.57
C LEU A 88 13.19 9.90 -10.41
N GLY A 89 11.92 9.55 -10.22
CA GLY A 89 10.80 10.06 -11.00
C GLY A 89 9.98 8.93 -11.61
N ASP A 90 8.87 9.30 -12.23
CA ASP A 90 7.96 8.37 -12.89
C ASP A 90 8.60 7.79 -14.15
N GLY A 91 9.47 6.79 -13.98
CA GLY A 91 10.25 6.20 -15.07
C GLY A 91 9.48 5.29 -16.01
N ARG A 92 8.25 4.93 -15.66
CA ARG A 92 7.32 4.11 -16.46
C ARG A 92 5.87 4.50 -16.22
N ALA A 93 5.64 5.71 -15.71
CA ALA A 93 4.35 6.12 -15.25
C ALA A 93 4.06 7.57 -15.67
N LEU A 94 2.78 7.90 -15.74
CA LEU A 94 2.31 9.20 -16.19
C LEU A 94 1.08 9.60 -15.37
N LEU A 95 1.14 10.73 -14.66
CA LEU A 95 -0.05 11.34 -14.11
C LEU A 95 -0.86 11.89 -15.27
N LEU A 96 -1.99 11.27 -15.59
CA LEU A 96 -2.88 11.70 -16.67
C LEU A 96 -3.59 13.01 -16.30
N GLY A 97 -3.90 13.15 -15.02
CA GLY A 97 -4.51 14.31 -14.40
C GLY A 97 -5.24 13.92 -13.12
N GLU A 98 -6.06 14.83 -12.63
CA GLU A 98 -6.78 14.71 -11.37
C GLU A 98 -8.28 14.83 -11.62
N LEU A 99 -9.09 14.03 -10.93
CA LEU A 99 -10.55 14.12 -11.00
C LEU A 99 -11.16 14.17 -9.61
N THR A 100 -12.34 14.76 -9.50
CA THR A 100 -13.12 14.79 -8.25
C THR A 100 -14.07 13.61 -8.20
N ASP A 101 -13.98 12.79 -7.15
CA ASP A 101 -14.92 11.70 -6.91
C ASP A 101 -16.31 12.21 -6.49
N ARG A 102 -17.29 11.31 -6.37
CA ARG A 102 -18.67 11.66 -6.01
C ARG A 102 -18.80 12.28 -4.62
N GLU A 103 -17.84 12.05 -3.74
CA GLU A 103 -17.77 12.64 -2.40
C GLU A 103 -17.04 13.99 -2.38
N GLY A 104 -16.62 14.51 -3.54
CA GLY A 104 -15.94 15.79 -3.65
C GLY A 104 -14.44 15.74 -3.36
N ARG A 105 -13.83 14.56 -3.27
CA ARG A 105 -12.40 14.39 -2.99
C ARG A 105 -11.61 14.33 -4.30
N LEU A 106 -10.47 15.00 -4.31
CA LEU A 106 -9.58 15.01 -5.47
C LEU A 106 -8.74 13.72 -5.53
N ARG A 107 -8.73 13.05 -6.67
CA ARG A 107 -8.04 11.78 -6.91
C ARG A 107 -7.12 11.89 -8.12
N ASP A 108 -5.92 11.37 -7.99
CA ASP A 108 -4.98 11.26 -9.10
C ASP A 108 -5.36 10.07 -9.99
N LEU A 109 -5.31 10.23 -11.30
CA LEU A 109 -5.34 9.13 -12.28
C LEU A 109 -3.96 8.96 -12.90
N HIS A 110 -3.27 7.89 -12.53
CA HIS A 110 -1.86 7.66 -12.85
C HIS A 110 -1.68 6.35 -13.63
N LEU A 111 -1.12 6.41 -14.83
CA LEU A 111 -0.96 5.28 -15.73
C LEU A 111 0.43 4.66 -15.59
N LYS A 112 0.53 3.47 -15.01
CA LYS A 112 1.77 2.70 -14.84
C LYS A 112 1.94 1.71 -16.00
N GLY A 113 3.13 1.67 -16.59
CA GLY A 113 3.42 0.91 -17.82
C GLY A 113 3.14 1.69 -19.12
N SER A 114 2.90 3.00 -19.02
CA SER A 114 2.49 3.87 -20.13
C SER A 114 3.61 4.23 -21.12
N GLY A 115 4.83 3.73 -20.93
CA GLY A 115 5.97 3.95 -21.82
C GLY A 115 7.11 4.73 -21.16
N ARG A 116 8.16 4.98 -21.96
CA ARG A 116 9.36 5.68 -21.47
C ARG A 116 9.07 7.13 -21.18
N THR A 117 9.71 7.64 -20.14
CA THR A 117 9.71 9.06 -19.74
C THR A 117 11.16 9.55 -19.60
N PRO A 118 11.39 10.86 -19.38
CA PRO A 118 12.71 11.39 -19.04
C PRO A 118 13.32 10.78 -17.76
N TRP A 119 12.52 10.07 -16.96
CA TRP A 119 12.92 9.45 -15.70
C TRP A 119 13.22 7.95 -15.81
N SER A 120 13.12 7.33 -17.01
CA SER A 120 13.25 5.86 -17.16
C SER A 120 14.63 5.28 -16.84
N ARG A 121 15.69 6.11 -16.70
CA ARG A 121 17.07 5.68 -16.33
C ARG A 121 17.60 4.46 -17.12
N GLY A 122 17.22 4.34 -18.39
CA GLY A 122 17.63 3.22 -19.28
C GLY A 122 16.62 2.08 -19.39
N GLY A 123 15.57 2.06 -18.57
CA GLY A 123 14.44 1.14 -18.72
C GLY A 123 13.56 1.44 -19.93
N ASP A 124 12.78 0.44 -20.35
CA ASP A 124 11.85 0.53 -21.48
C ASP A 124 10.54 1.24 -21.15
N GLY A 125 10.28 1.57 -19.89
CA GLY A 125 9.06 2.28 -19.49
C GLY A 125 7.77 1.47 -19.60
N LEU A 126 7.87 0.19 -19.98
CA LEU A 126 6.72 -0.70 -20.18
C LEU A 126 6.54 -1.60 -18.97
N ALA A 127 5.33 -2.13 -18.81
CA ALA A 127 5.01 -3.15 -17.82
C ALA A 127 4.38 -4.37 -18.50
N VAL A 128 4.40 -5.51 -17.83
CA VAL A 128 3.83 -6.77 -18.31
C VAL A 128 2.56 -7.12 -17.53
N VAL A 129 1.74 -8.02 -18.07
CA VAL A 129 0.41 -8.38 -17.53
C VAL A 129 0.48 -8.83 -16.07
N GLY A 130 1.27 -9.86 -15.74
CA GLY A 130 1.38 -10.39 -14.39
C GLY A 130 1.57 -9.34 -13.27
N PRO A 131 2.60 -8.46 -13.31
CA PRO A 131 2.80 -7.41 -12.32
C PRO A 131 1.66 -6.39 -12.21
N MET A 132 0.99 -6.04 -13.33
CA MET A 132 -0.14 -5.11 -13.30
C MET A 132 -1.37 -5.76 -12.67
N LEU A 133 -1.64 -7.04 -13.00
CA LEU A 133 -2.70 -7.81 -12.36
C LEU A 133 -2.41 -8.06 -10.87
N ARG A 134 -1.15 -8.30 -10.49
CA ARG A 134 -0.73 -8.37 -9.08
C ARG A 134 -1.10 -7.10 -8.34
N GLU A 135 -0.73 -5.94 -8.87
CA GLU A 135 -1.03 -4.65 -8.25
C GLU A 135 -2.54 -4.40 -8.18
N HIS A 136 -3.30 -4.79 -9.20
CA HIS A 136 -4.77 -4.73 -9.17
C HIS A 136 -5.36 -5.58 -8.03
N LEU A 137 -5.02 -6.86 -7.96
CA LEU A 137 -5.58 -7.78 -6.96
C LEU A 137 -5.15 -7.43 -5.54
N VAL A 138 -3.87 -7.14 -5.32
CA VAL A 138 -3.38 -6.81 -3.98
C VAL A 138 -3.95 -5.46 -3.52
N SER A 139 -4.06 -4.45 -4.40
CA SER A 139 -4.70 -3.19 -4.02
C SER A 139 -6.18 -3.34 -3.68
N ALA A 140 -6.92 -4.18 -4.42
CA ALA A 140 -8.31 -4.50 -4.12
C ALA A 140 -8.44 -5.23 -2.77
N ALA A 141 -7.59 -6.23 -2.51
CA ALA A 141 -7.57 -6.95 -1.24
C ALA A 141 -7.24 -6.02 -0.06
N MET A 142 -6.23 -5.16 -0.20
CA MET A 142 -5.86 -4.20 0.84
C MET A 142 -7.00 -3.23 1.15
N HIS A 143 -7.73 -2.79 0.13
CA HIS A 143 -8.93 -1.96 0.32
C HIS A 143 -10.04 -2.71 1.07
N ALA A 144 -10.34 -3.95 0.66
CA ALA A 144 -11.36 -4.78 1.30
C ALA A 144 -11.00 -5.15 2.76
N LEU A 145 -9.71 -5.24 3.08
CA LEU A 145 -9.18 -5.41 4.43
C LEU A 145 -9.22 -4.12 5.27
N GLY A 146 -9.68 -3.00 4.70
CA GLY A 146 -9.73 -1.70 5.37
C GLY A 146 -8.39 -0.98 5.48
N VAL A 147 -7.36 -1.42 4.73
CA VAL A 147 -6.05 -0.78 4.72
C VAL A 147 -6.07 0.43 3.78
N PRO A 148 -5.63 1.63 4.22
CA PRO A 148 -5.44 2.77 3.32
C PRO A 148 -4.49 2.40 2.17
N THR A 149 -4.96 2.53 0.94
CA THR A 149 -4.24 2.07 -0.25
C THR A 149 -4.59 2.89 -1.48
N THR A 150 -3.63 3.03 -2.38
CA THR A 150 -3.91 3.29 -3.79
C THR A 150 -4.79 2.19 -4.36
N ARG A 151 -5.65 2.52 -5.32
CA ARG A 151 -6.57 1.59 -5.98
C ARG A 151 -6.21 1.42 -7.45
N SER A 152 -6.66 0.35 -8.08
CA SER A 152 -6.50 0.13 -9.51
C SER A 152 -7.86 0.21 -10.21
N LEU A 153 -8.07 1.24 -11.01
CA LEU A 153 -9.29 1.39 -11.82
C LEU A 153 -9.39 0.29 -12.88
N GLY A 154 -8.26 -0.05 -13.51
CA GLY A 154 -8.25 -1.15 -14.46
C GLY A 154 -6.86 -1.49 -14.98
N VAL A 155 -6.79 -2.65 -15.62
CA VAL A 155 -5.60 -3.16 -16.30
C VAL A 155 -5.95 -3.42 -17.76
N VAL A 156 -5.18 -2.84 -18.67
CA VAL A 156 -5.37 -2.97 -20.12
C VAL A 156 -4.12 -3.58 -20.74
N ALA A 157 -4.26 -4.75 -21.36
CA ALA A 157 -3.24 -5.31 -22.23
C ALA A 157 -3.06 -4.40 -23.44
N THR A 158 -1.83 -4.09 -23.80
CA THR A 158 -1.51 -3.12 -24.85
C THR A 158 -1.50 -3.71 -26.27
N GLY A 159 -1.47 -5.05 -26.38
CA GLY A 159 -1.21 -5.76 -27.64
C GLY A 159 0.28 -5.74 -28.06
N ARG A 160 1.17 -5.18 -27.24
CA ARG A 160 2.63 -5.18 -27.46
C ARG A 160 3.29 -6.30 -26.67
N ALA A 161 4.31 -6.95 -27.25
CA ALA A 161 5.23 -7.81 -26.51
C ALA A 161 6.35 -6.98 -25.87
N VAL A 162 6.66 -7.27 -24.62
CA VAL A 162 7.67 -6.59 -23.81
C VAL A 162 8.79 -7.58 -23.50
N GLN A 163 10.04 -7.18 -23.79
CA GLN A 163 11.17 -8.08 -23.63
C GLN A 163 11.62 -8.13 -22.15
N ARG A 164 11.55 -9.32 -21.54
CA ARG A 164 12.21 -9.65 -20.28
C ARG A 164 13.18 -10.80 -20.52
N GLU A 165 13.30 -11.76 -19.60
CA GLU A 165 13.98 -13.03 -19.89
C GLU A 165 13.34 -13.74 -21.11
N GLN A 166 12.03 -13.58 -21.26
CA GLN A 166 11.25 -13.98 -22.42
C GLN A 166 10.32 -12.84 -22.87
N PRO A 167 9.82 -12.85 -24.11
CA PRO A 167 8.77 -11.92 -24.53
C PRO A 167 7.48 -12.19 -23.75
N LEU A 168 6.96 -11.16 -23.07
CA LEU A 168 5.73 -11.23 -22.27
C LEU A 168 4.71 -10.21 -22.78
N PRO A 169 3.39 -10.45 -22.59
CA PRO A 169 2.37 -9.48 -22.97
C PRO A 169 2.48 -8.20 -22.13
N GLY A 170 2.49 -7.05 -22.80
CA GLY A 170 2.58 -5.73 -22.16
C GLY A 170 1.23 -5.23 -21.67
N ALA A 171 1.21 -4.51 -20.55
CA ALA A 171 0.00 -3.95 -19.95
C ALA A 171 0.22 -2.54 -19.36
N VAL A 172 -0.87 -1.79 -19.25
CA VAL A 172 -0.96 -0.54 -18.50
C VAL A 172 -1.94 -0.73 -17.35
N LEU A 173 -1.58 -0.24 -16.16
CA LEU A 173 -2.46 -0.13 -15.01
C LEU A 173 -2.87 1.33 -14.79
N ALA A 174 -4.17 1.58 -14.72
CA ALA A 174 -4.72 2.87 -14.31
C ALA A 174 -4.86 2.90 -12.79
N ARG A 175 -3.91 3.52 -12.10
CA ARG A 175 -3.90 3.68 -10.64
C ARG A 175 -4.65 4.93 -10.23
N VAL A 176 -5.40 4.82 -9.15
CA VAL A 176 -6.13 5.91 -8.52
C VAL A 176 -5.60 6.09 -7.10
N ALA A 177 -5.20 7.30 -6.75
CA ALA A 177 -4.66 7.60 -5.43
C ALA A 177 -5.30 8.87 -4.86
N SER A 178 -5.26 9.03 -3.54
CA SER A 178 -5.51 10.35 -2.96
C SER A 178 -4.43 11.32 -3.43
N SER A 179 -3.18 10.89 -3.55
CA SER A 179 -2.08 11.65 -4.16
C SER A 179 -0.86 10.76 -4.41
N HIS A 180 -0.03 11.09 -5.40
CA HIS A 180 1.28 10.47 -5.61
C HIS A 180 2.45 11.22 -4.98
N LEU A 181 2.19 12.21 -4.10
CA LEU A 181 3.21 12.86 -3.28
C LEU A 181 3.82 11.88 -2.29
N ARG A 182 5.15 11.90 -2.18
CA ARG A 182 5.94 10.94 -1.39
C ARG A 182 6.96 11.67 -0.53
N VAL A 183 7.56 10.97 0.42
CA VAL A 183 8.77 11.47 1.09
C VAL A 183 9.84 11.81 0.05
N GLY A 184 10.01 10.96 -0.97
CA GLY A 184 10.88 11.22 -2.12
C GLY A 184 10.61 12.52 -2.88
N THR A 185 9.37 13.02 -2.90
CA THR A 185 9.00 14.31 -3.51
C THR A 185 9.59 15.47 -2.72
N LEU A 186 9.45 15.45 -1.38
CA LEU A 186 10.05 16.45 -0.49
C LEU A 186 11.58 16.42 -0.56
N GLN A 187 12.18 15.23 -0.66
CA GLN A 187 13.63 15.10 -0.81
C GLN A 187 14.14 15.75 -2.10
N TYR A 188 13.42 15.57 -3.21
CA TYR A 188 13.78 16.20 -4.47
C TYR A 188 13.56 17.71 -4.44
N ALA A 189 12.44 18.17 -3.87
CA ALA A 189 12.16 19.59 -3.67
C ALA A 189 13.26 20.27 -2.84
N ALA A 190 13.68 19.66 -1.73
CA ALA A 190 14.76 20.19 -0.90
C ALA A 190 16.11 20.23 -1.64
N ALA A 191 16.41 19.23 -2.46
CA ALA A 191 17.61 19.24 -3.30
C ALA A 191 17.58 20.37 -4.35
N LEU A 192 16.42 20.62 -4.96
CA LEU A 192 16.24 21.72 -5.91
C LEU A 192 16.33 23.09 -5.23
N ASP A 193 15.68 23.29 -4.07
CA ASP A 193 15.79 24.52 -3.29
C ASP A 193 17.25 24.79 -2.86
N HIS A 194 18.02 23.76 -2.53
CA HIS A 194 19.44 23.91 -2.22
C HIS A 194 20.26 24.36 -3.45
N GLN A 195 19.96 23.82 -4.63
CA GLN A 195 20.61 24.20 -5.88
C GLN A 195 20.19 25.59 -6.38
N GLN A 196 18.94 25.97 -6.12
CA GLN A 196 18.34 27.23 -6.54
C GLN A 196 17.61 27.86 -5.33
N PRO A 197 18.36 28.53 -4.42
CA PRO A 197 17.77 29.16 -3.25
C PRO A 197 16.70 30.19 -3.63
N GLY A 198 15.60 30.22 -2.86
CA GLY A 198 14.53 31.21 -3.01
C GLY A 198 13.33 30.73 -3.84
N THR A 199 13.30 29.50 -4.35
CA THR A 199 12.10 28.97 -5.05
C THR A 199 10.96 28.59 -4.10
N GLY A 200 11.27 28.37 -2.82
CA GLY A 200 10.29 28.00 -1.79
C GLY A 200 9.56 26.70 -2.14
N LEU A 201 10.22 25.78 -2.85
CA LEU A 201 9.57 24.60 -3.41
C LEU A 201 9.14 23.63 -2.30
N VAL A 202 9.95 23.43 -1.25
CA VAL A 202 9.57 22.63 -0.08
C VAL A 202 8.30 23.20 0.57
N ARG A 203 8.21 24.53 0.75
CA ARG A 203 7.02 25.19 1.29
C ARG A 203 5.79 24.92 0.43
N ARG A 204 5.89 25.07 -0.90
CA ARG A 204 4.78 24.78 -1.81
C ARG A 204 4.35 23.30 -1.79
N VAL A 205 5.30 22.36 -1.68
CA VAL A 205 4.97 20.93 -1.53
C VAL A 205 4.23 20.69 -0.22
N VAL A 206 4.68 21.29 0.89
CA VAL A 206 4.00 21.22 2.20
C VAL A 206 2.59 21.77 2.11
N GLU A 207 2.41 22.96 1.55
CA GLU A 207 1.10 23.61 1.39
C GLU A 207 0.17 22.79 0.47
N HIS A 208 0.69 22.25 -0.63
CA HIS A 208 -0.07 21.42 -1.56
C HIS A 208 -0.51 20.09 -0.94
N ALA A 209 0.39 19.42 -0.19
CA ALA A 209 0.07 18.20 0.54
C ALA A 209 -0.94 18.45 1.68
N ALA A 210 -0.73 19.52 2.46
CA ALA A 210 -1.62 19.91 3.56
C ALA A 210 -3.02 20.27 3.07
N ALA A 211 -3.14 21.12 2.05
CA ALA A 211 -4.43 21.49 1.45
C ALA A 211 -5.24 20.28 0.99
N ARG A 212 -4.56 19.21 0.57
CA ARG A 212 -5.18 18.01 0.02
C ARG A 212 -5.54 16.96 1.06
N HIS A 213 -4.69 16.75 2.07
CA HIS A 213 -4.81 15.61 2.98
C HIS A 213 -5.10 16.02 4.43
N HIS A 214 -4.62 17.20 4.84
CA HIS A 214 -4.70 17.68 6.22
C HIS A 214 -4.95 19.20 6.24
N PRO A 215 -6.12 19.71 5.79
CA PRO A 215 -6.31 21.15 5.61
C PRO A 215 -6.07 21.99 6.87
N HIS A 216 -6.33 21.42 8.06
CA HIS A 216 -6.07 22.05 9.36
C HIS A 216 -4.59 22.37 9.62
N VAL A 217 -3.66 21.71 8.93
CA VAL A 217 -2.22 21.98 9.02
C VAL A 217 -1.88 23.38 8.49
N LEU A 218 -2.66 23.92 7.56
CA LEU A 218 -2.41 25.26 7.00
C LEU A 218 -2.65 26.38 8.00
N ASP A 219 -3.47 26.14 9.03
CA ASP A 219 -3.78 27.10 10.08
C ASP A 219 -2.80 27.00 11.28
N ALA A 220 -1.87 26.04 11.25
CA ALA A 220 -0.89 25.87 12.32
C ALA A 220 0.17 26.97 12.31
N GLU A 221 0.75 27.26 13.48
CA GLU A 221 1.84 28.23 13.61
C GLU A 221 3.08 27.81 12.80
N VAL A 222 3.36 26.51 12.75
CA VAL A 222 4.48 25.91 12.02
C VAL A 222 3.95 24.79 11.11
N PRO A 223 3.37 25.11 9.93
CA PRO A 223 2.72 24.13 9.06
C PRO A 223 3.62 22.96 8.64
N ALA A 224 4.93 23.19 8.46
CA ALA A 224 5.86 22.11 8.11
C ALA A 224 5.98 21.06 9.23
N LEU A 225 5.99 21.50 10.49
CA LEU A 225 6.05 20.61 11.65
C LEU A 225 4.71 19.89 11.84
N ALA A 226 3.59 20.60 11.72
CA ALA A 226 2.26 20.01 11.82
C ALA A 226 1.98 18.97 10.70
N LEU A 227 2.51 19.18 9.48
CA LEU A 227 2.46 18.15 8.44
C LEU A 227 3.28 16.89 8.83
N LEU A 228 4.48 17.07 9.40
CA LEU A 228 5.29 15.96 9.88
C LEU A 228 4.57 15.15 10.98
N GLU A 229 3.88 15.83 11.89
CA GLU A 229 3.06 15.22 12.95
C GLU A 229 1.93 14.36 12.36
N GLU A 230 1.14 14.91 11.42
CA GLU A 230 0.05 14.16 10.78
C GLU A 230 0.56 12.97 9.96
N VAL A 231 1.61 13.17 9.16
CA VAL A 231 2.20 12.08 8.37
C VAL A 231 2.78 11.00 9.28
N THR A 232 3.41 11.37 10.39
CA THR A 232 3.91 10.41 11.40
C THR A 232 2.75 9.58 11.98
N ARG A 233 1.64 10.22 12.34
CA ARG A 233 0.46 9.56 12.90
C ARG A 233 -0.19 8.59 11.92
N ILE A 234 -0.48 9.03 10.68
CA ILE A 234 -1.13 8.15 9.69
C ILE A 234 -0.22 7.01 9.24
N GLN A 235 1.10 7.22 9.17
CA GLN A 235 2.05 6.16 8.83
C GLN A 235 2.17 5.12 9.96
N ALA A 236 2.10 5.53 11.23
CA ALA A 236 2.04 4.62 12.37
C ALA A 236 0.78 3.72 12.31
N GLU A 237 -0.38 4.30 12.00
CA GLU A 237 -1.63 3.56 11.81
C GLU A 237 -1.57 2.61 10.61
N LEU A 238 -1.00 3.07 9.48
CA LEU A 238 -0.85 2.27 8.28
C LEU A 238 0.00 1.02 8.53
N VAL A 239 1.20 1.20 9.07
CA VAL A 239 2.12 0.08 9.33
C VAL A 239 1.58 -0.85 10.42
N ALA A 240 0.90 -0.32 11.46
CA ALA A 240 0.19 -1.17 12.43
C ALA A 240 -0.87 -2.06 11.77
N THR A 241 -1.57 -1.54 10.76
CA THR A 241 -2.54 -2.32 9.98
C THR A 241 -1.85 -3.40 9.16
N TRP A 242 -0.77 -3.06 8.45
CA TRP A 242 0.04 -4.05 7.71
C TRP A 242 0.49 -5.19 8.61
N MET A 243 1.04 -4.86 9.78
CA MET A 243 1.49 -5.85 10.76
C MET A 243 0.33 -6.75 11.22
N SER A 244 -0.86 -6.19 11.47
CA SER A 244 -2.01 -6.97 11.96
C SER A 244 -2.63 -7.94 10.96
N VAL A 245 -2.43 -7.69 9.65
CA VAL A 245 -2.91 -8.56 8.57
C VAL A 245 -1.79 -9.43 7.98
N GLY A 246 -0.56 -9.31 8.51
CA GLY A 246 0.58 -10.08 8.04
C GLY A 246 1.09 -9.63 6.67
N PHE A 247 0.94 -8.36 6.30
CA PHE A 247 1.41 -7.83 5.02
C PHE A 247 2.89 -7.41 5.10
N VAL A 248 3.67 -7.86 4.12
CA VAL A 248 5.06 -7.45 3.88
C VAL A 248 5.13 -6.65 2.58
N HIS A 249 5.49 -5.37 2.66
CA HIS A 249 5.61 -4.50 1.49
C HIS A 249 6.83 -4.85 0.61
N GLY A 250 7.95 -5.21 1.24
CA GLY A 250 9.17 -5.69 0.57
C GLY A 250 10.08 -4.63 -0.05
N VAL A 251 9.64 -3.38 -0.25
CA VAL A 251 10.47 -2.26 -0.76
C VAL A 251 10.00 -0.93 -0.17
N MET A 252 10.29 -0.69 1.11
CA MET A 252 9.92 0.54 1.81
C MET A 252 11.00 1.63 1.64
N ASN A 253 11.35 1.91 0.39
CA ASN A 253 12.18 3.08 0.07
C ASN A 253 11.38 4.37 0.33
N THR A 254 12.04 5.51 0.55
CA THR A 254 11.32 6.77 0.78
C THR A 254 10.52 7.26 -0.43
N ASP A 255 10.86 6.81 -1.64
CA ASP A 255 10.05 7.01 -2.86
C ASP A 255 8.80 6.11 -2.93
N ASN A 256 8.58 5.23 -1.96
CA ASN A 256 7.36 4.42 -1.82
C ASN A 256 6.59 4.76 -0.52
N VAL A 257 6.94 5.85 0.17
CA VAL A 257 6.20 6.33 1.34
C VAL A 257 5.39 7.56 0.95
N THR A 258 4.08 7.40 0.82
CA THR A 258 3.16 8.48 0.43
C THR A 258 2.93 9.46 1.59
N LEU A 259 2.73 10.73 1.26
CA LEU A 259 2.32 11.73 2.26
C LEU A 259 0.84 11.59 2.65
N SER A 260 0.04 10.88 1.83
CA SER A 260 -1.38 10.60 2.12
C SER A 260 -1.59 9.47 3.12
N GLY A 261 -0.56 8.69 3.44
CA GLY A 261 -0.71 7.48 4.27
C GLY A 261 -1.36 6.32 3.54
N GLU A 262 -1.32 6.29 2.21
CA GLU A 262 -1.79 5.17 1.40
C GLU A 262 -0.64 4.21 1.04
N THR A 263 -0.91 2.90 1.10
CA THR A 263 -0.04 1.86 0.54
C THR A 263 0.08 2.04 -0.98
N ILE A 264 1.30 1.96 -1.53
CA ILE A 264 1.59 2.17 -2.95
C ILE A 264 2.64 1.19 -3.46
N ASP A 265 2.69 0.99 -4.78
CA ASP A 265 3.74 0.24 -5.48
C ASP A 265 3.91 -1.21 -5.00
N TYR A 266 2.87 -1.99 -5.29
CA TYR A 266 2.75 -3.44 -5.08
C TYR A 266 3.67 -4.27 -5.99
N GLY A 267 4.97 -4.10 -5.83
CA GLY A 267 5.99 -4.91 -6.50
C GLY A 267 6.18 -6.26 -5.80
N PRO A 268 7.27 -6.44 -5.03
CA PRO A 268 7.57 -7.69 -4.36
C PRO A 268 6.94 -7.75 -2.95
N CYS A 269 5.65 -7.44 -2.88
CA CYS A 269 4.86 -7.56 -1.66
C CYS A 269 4.27 -8.96 -1.50
N ALA A 270 3.93 -9.33 -0.27
CA ALA A 270 3.42 -10.65 0.08
C ALA A 270 2.64 -10.61 1.39
N PHE A 271 1.82 -11.63 1.62
CA PHE A 271 1.22 -11.89 2.93
C PHE A 271 1.96 -13.05 3.62
N LEU A 272 2.02 -13.02 4.95
CA LEU A 272 2.54 -14.13 5.73
C LEU A 272 1.61 -15.34 5.59
N ASP A 273 2.22 -16.48 5.27
CA ASP A 273 1.64 -17.77 5.64
C ASP A 273 2.02 -18.03 7.11
N GLY A 274 3.16 -18.69 7.37
CA GLY A 274 3.66 -18.85 8.73
C GLY A 274 4.13 -17.53 9.36
N PHE A 275 3.70 -17.25 10.60
CA PHE A 275 4.12 -16.07 11.35
C PHE A 275 5.62 -16.11 11.63
N ASP A 276 6.35 -15.16 11.06
CA ASP A 276 7.79 -15.04 11.21
C ASP A 276 8.24 -13.57 11.11
N GLN A 277 8.77 -13.03 12.21
CA GLN A 277 9.33 -11.68 12.26
C GLN A 277 10.46 -11.46 11.25
N ALA A 278 11.19 -12.51 10.87
CA ALA A 278 12.28 -12.46 9.91
C ALA A 278 11.84 -12.70 8.46
N ALA A 279 10.53 -12.82 8.18
CA ALA A 279 10.03 -13.10 6.84
C ALA A 279 10.42 -12.00 5.85
N VAL A 280 11.04 -12.42 4.74
CA VAL A 280 11.46 -11.58 3.62
C VAL A 280 11.06 -12.28 2.33
N PHE A 281 10.40 -11.55 1.44
CA PHE A 281 9.91 -12.11 0.17
C PHE A 281 10.51 -11.42 -1.05
N SER A 282 11.07 -10.22 -0.89
CA SER A 282 11.63 -9.46 -2.00
C SER A 282 12.95 -10.07 -2.47
N SER A 283 13.01 -10.39 -3.77
CA SER A 283 14.20 -11.00 -4.40
C SER A 283 15.46 -10.14 -4.30
N ILE A 284 15.30 -8.83 -4.04
CA ILE A 284 16.39 -7.86 -3.93
C ILE A 284 16.73 -7.49 -2.49
N ASP A 285 15.95 -7.94 -1.50
CA ASP A 285 16.20 -7.68 -0.08
C ASP A 285 17.02 -8.81 0.58
N THR A 286 18.25 -9.02 0.12
CA THR A 286 19.10 -10.10 0.64
C THR A 286 19.54 -9.88 2.10
N GLY A 287 19.40 -8.65 2.62
CA GLY A 287 19.78 -8.28 3.98
C GLY A 287 18.62 -8.24 4.97
N GLY A 288 17.38 -8.50 4.53
CA GLY A 288 16.18 -8.41 5.35
C GLY A 288 15.92 -7.01 5.91
N ARG A 289 16.30 -5.96 5.16
CA ARG A 289 16.05 -4.57 5.54
C ARG A 289 14.55 -4.31 5.69
N TYR A 290 13.74 -4.91 4.83
CA TYR A 290 12.29 -4.76 4.76
C TYR A 290 11.55 -6.04 5.19
N ALA A 291 12.18 -6.84 6.06
CA ALA A 291 11.54 -7.98 6.70
C ALA A 291 10.27 -7.55 7.47
N PHE A 292 9.34 -8.48 7.68
CA PHE A 292 8.07 -8.21 8.37
C PHE A 292 8.25 -7.43 9.68
N GLY A 293 9.10 -7.90 10.59
CA GLY A 293 9.35 -7.24 11.88
C GLY A 293 10.09 -5.90 11.79
N GLN A 294 10.70 -5.59 10.64
CA GLN A 294 11.48 -4.35 10.44
C GLN A 294 10.65 -3.20 9.90
N GLN A 295 9.44 -3.45 9.38
CA GLN A 295 8.61 -2.42 8.77
C GLN A 295 8.34 -1.21 9.68
N PRO A 296 8.07 -1.35 11.00
CA PRO A 296 7.88 -0.20 11.89
C PRO A 296 9.15 0.66 12.03
N ALA A 297 10.30 0.03 12.27
CA ALA A 297 11.57 0.74 12.40
C ALA A 297 11.98 1.45 11.11
N ILE A 298 11.75 0.82 9.96
CA ILE A 298 11.99 1.43 8.64
C ILE A 298 11.04 2.60 8.39
N THR A 299 9.79 2.51 8.82
CA THR A 299 8.83 3.62 8.71
C THR A 299 9.33 4.84 9.48
N GLN A 300 9.76 4.66 10.73
CA GLN A 300 10.36 5.75 11.51
C GLN A 300 11.62 6.32 10.84
N TRP A 301 12.48 5.46 10.27
CA TRP A 301 13.65 5.89 9.53
C TRP A 301 13.28 6.72 8.29
N ASN A 302 12.25 6.34 7.55
CA ASN A 302 11.75 7.09 6.40
C ASN A 302 11.15 8.45 6.81
N LEU A 303 10.44 8.51 7.95
CA LEU A 303 9.94 9.76 8.53
C LEU A 303 11.09 10.68 8.98
N ALA A 304 12.18 10.13 9.49
CA ALA A 304 13.38 10.93 9.79
C ALA A 304 14.00 11.55 8.53
N ARG A 305 14.03 10.80 7.42
CA ARG A 305 14.45 11.32 6.10
C ARG A 305 13.49 12.39 5.57
N MET A 306 12.21 12.32 5.88
CA MET A 306 11.25 13.39 5.59
C MET A 306 11.56 14.63 6.44
N ALA A 307 11.73 14.48 7.75
CA ALA A 307 11.99 15.57 8.68
C ALA A 307 13.21 16.41 8.29
N GLU A 308 14.29 15.77 7.83
CA GLU A 308 15.49 16.45 7.34
C GLU A 308 15.21 17.46 6.22
N THR A 309 14.26 17.15 5.33
CA THR A 309 13.87 18.05 4.23
C THR A 309 13.13 19.30 4.70
N LEU A 310 12.56 19.26 5.91
CA LEU A 310 11.72 20.31 6.48
C LEU A 310 12.50 21.25 7.40
N LEU A 311 13.70 20.88 7.84
CA LEU A 311 14.47 21.63 8.86
C LEU A 311 14.62 23.13 8.54
N PRO A 312 15.02 23.56 7.32
CA PRO A 312 15.15 24.99 7.03
C PRO A 312 13.82 25.73 7.13
N LEU A 313 12.73 25.09 6.69
CA LEU A 313 11.38 25.67 6.70
C LEU A 313 10.81 25.75 8.12
N VAL A 314 11.06 24.73 8.96
CA VAL A 314 10.68 24.74 10.38
C VAL A 314 11.45 25.82 11.14
N ALA A 315 12.76 25.96 10.90
CA ALA A 315 13.57 27.03 11.50
C ALA A 315 13.03 28.42 11.14
N GLU A 316 12.72 28.64 9.86
CA GLU A 316 12.14 29.88 9.36
C GLU A 316 10.77 30.18 10.00
N GLN A 317 9.84 29.22 9.96
CA GLN A 317 8.46 29.38 10.46
C GLN A 317 8.40 29.59 11.97
N ALA A 318 9.25 28.90 12.72
CA ALA A 318 9.27 28.96 14.19
C ALA A 318 10.20 30.05 14.76
N GLY A 319 10.98 30.73 13.92
CA GLY A 319 11.98 31.70 14.37
C GLY A 319 13.11 31.07 15.20
N LEU A 320 13.48 29.83 14.87
CA LEU A 320 14.51 29.05 15.57
C LEU A 320 15.82 29.00 14.76
N ASP A 321 16.92 28.64 15.42
CA ASP A 321 18.11 28.19 14.71
C ASP A 321 17.96 26.73 14.24
N GLN A 322 18.99 26.22 13.57
CA GLN A 322 18.96 24.86 13.01
C GLN A 322 18.83 23.79 14.10
N ASP A 323 19.51 23.97 15.23
CA ASP A 323 19.48 23.00 16.33
C ASP A 323 18.09 22.96 16.97
N GLY A 324 17.46 24.12 17.19
CA GLY A 324 16.08 24.19 17.67
C GLY A 324 15.07 23.53 16.71
N ALA A 325 15.24 23.69 15.39
CA ALA A 325 14.39 23.01 14.41
C ALA A 325 14.59 21.48 14.43
N VAL A 326 15.83 21.01 14.62
CA VAL A 326 16.15 19.59 14.80
C VAL A 326 15.47 19.05 16.05
N GLU A 327 15.58 19.72 17.19
CA GLU A 327 14.93 19.31 18.44
C GLU A 327 13.41 19.14 18.27
N ARG A 328 12.75 20.09 17.61
CA ARG A 328 11.31 20.02 17.33
C ARG A 328 10.94 18.83 16.46
N CYS A 329 11.70 18.58 15.38
CA CYS A 329 11.43 17.44 14.51
C CYS A 329 11.70 16.10 15.19
N VAL A 330 12.78 16.00 15.97
CA VAL A 330 13.11 14.80 16.75
C VAL A 330 12.01 14.49 17.75
N ALA A 331 11.49 15.49 18.45
CA ALA A 331 10.37 15.30 19.39
C ALA A 331 9.14 14.69 18.71
N VAL A 332 8.83 15.07 17.47
CA VAL A 332 7.75 14.43 16.69
C VAL A 332 8.09 12.98 16.36
N LEU A 333 9.30 12.70 15.89
CA LEU A 333 9.74 11.34 15.54
C LEU A 333 9.78 10.39 16.75
N GLU A 334 10.03 10.90 17.95
CA GLU A 334 10.01 10.16 19.22
C GLU A 334 8.60 9.74 19.64
N THR A 335 7.54 10.35 19.07
CA THR A 335 6.16 9.89 19.30
C THR A 335 5.80 8.62 18.53
N PHE A 336 6.51 8.32 17.44
CA PHE A 336 6.17 7.22 16.53
C PHE A 336 6.07 5.85 17.22
N PRO A 337 7.02 5.42 18.07
CA PRO A 337 6.94 4.10 18.73
C PRO A 337 5.67 3.94 19.58
N THR A 338 5.25 5.01 20.27
CA THR A 338 4.02 5.02 21.06
C THR A 338 2.80 4.94 20.16
N LEU A 339 2.71 5.79 19.14
CA LEU A 339 1.58 5.80 18.19
C LEU A 339 1.42 4.44 17.50
N TYR A 340 2.51 3.87 17.00
CA TYR A 340 2.51 2.54 16.39
C TYR A 340 2.13 1.45 17.39
N GLY A 341 2.72 1.47 18.59
CA GLY A 341 2.48 0.47 19.63
C GLY A 341 1.02 0.43 20.06
N GLU A 342 0.41 1.59 20.28
CA GLU A 342 -1.00 1.73 20.62
C GLU A 342 -1.91 1.25 19.47
N ALA A 343 -1.64 1.70 18.24
CA ALA A 343 -2.39 1.30 17.04
C ALA A 343 -2.33 -0.21 16.78
N TYR A 344 -1.17 -0.83 16.97
CA TYR A 344 -0.97 -2.27 16.76
C TYR A 344 -1.60 -3.09 17.89
N ALA A 345 -1.43 -2.67 19.14
CA ALA A 345 -2.06 -3.33 20.29
C ALA A 345 -3.59 -3.27 20.22
N ALA A 346 -4.17 -2.16 19.77
CA ALA A 346 -5.60 -2.03 19.57
C ALA A 346 -6.13 -3.03 18.52
N ARG A 347 -5.43 -3.18 17.39
CA ARG A 347 -5.78 -4.14 16.34
C ARG A 347 -5.69 -5.58 16.82
N LEU A 348 -4.61 -5.94 17.51
CA LEU A 348 -4.47 -7.29 18.07
C LEU A 348 -5.53 -7.59 19.14
N ALA A 349 -5.89 -6.60 19.96
CA ALA A 349 -7.00 -6.75 20.90
C ALA A 349 -8.34 -7.00 20.21
N ALA A 350 -8.63 -6.28 19.12
CA ALA A 350 -9.83 -6.51 18.31
C ALA A 350 -9.81 -7.91 17.67
N LYS A 351 -8.67 -8.35 17.12
CA LYS A 351 -8.49 -9.70 16.56
C LYS A 351 -8.69 -10.81 17.59
N LEU A 352 -8.52 -10.50 18.88
CA LEU A 352 -8.76 -11.39 20.02
C LEU A 352 -10.14 -11.23 20.65
N GLY A 353 -10.99 -10.34 20.12
CA GLY A 353 -12.34 -10.10 20.64
C GLY A 353 -12.36 -9.48 22.04
N LEU A 354 -11.27 -8.83 22.48
CA LEU A 354 -11.14 -8.34 23.85
C LEU A 354 -12.09 -7.15 24.13
N PRO A 355 -12.61 -7.02 25.36
CA PRO A 355 -13.47 -5.91 25.72
C PRO A 355 -12.73 -4.56 25.68
N THR A 356 -13.47 -3.51 25.31
CA THR A 356 -12.96 -2.13 25.37
C THR A 356 -12.67 -1.73 26.81
N GLY A 357 -11.56 -1.01 27.04
CA GLY A 357 -11.19 -0.52 28.38
C GLY A 357 -10.49 -1.55 29.27
N LEU A 358 -10.04 -2.68 28.70
CA LEU A 358 -9.14 -3.60 29.39
C LEU A 358 -7.87 -2.87 29.85
N ASP A 359 -7.35 -3.26 31.02
CA ASP A 359 -6.08 -2.76 31.53
C ASP A 359 -4.95 -2.94 30.47
N PRO A 360 -4.19 -1.88 30.15
CA PRO A 360 -3.16 -1.93 29.12
C PRO A 360 -2.07 -2.96 29.38
N GLU A 361 -1.69 -3.21 30.64
CA GLU A 361 -0.65 -4.19 30.99
C GLU A 361 -1.15 -5.61 30.75
N VAL A 362 -2.40 -5.89 31.16
CA VAL A 362 -3.05 -7.20 30.92
C VAL A 362 -3.16 -7.48 29.42
N ARG A 363 -3.61 -6.50 28.63
CA ARG A 363 -3.68 -6.59 27.17
C ARG A 363 -2.32 -6.88 26.56
N THR A 364 -1.30 -6.12 26.96
CA THR A 364 0.05 -6.22 26.39
C THR A 364 0.68 -7.57 26.69
N ALA A 365 0.56 -8.07 27.93
CA ALA A 365 1.03 -9.39 28.31
C ALA A 365 0.33 -10.50 27.51
N LEU A 366 -1.01 -10.46 27.42
CA LEU A 366 -1.78 -11.46 26.69
C LEU A 366 -1.39 -11.52 25.20
N VAL A 367 -1.22 -10.36 24.58
CA VAL A 367 -0.80 -10.26 23.17
C VAL A 367 0.63 -10.75 22.99
N GLY A 368 1.57 -10.33 23.85
CA GLY A 368 2.97 -10.72 23.75
C GLY A 368 3.20 -12.23 23.89
N ASP A 369 2.49 -12.87 24.83
CA ASP A 369 2.53 -14.32 25.03
C ASP A 369 2.04 -15.06 23.77
N LEU A 370 0.95 -14.60 23.16
CA LEU A 370 0.41 -15.19 21.93
C LEU A 370 1.40 -15.09 20.78
N LEU A 371 1.96 -13.91 20.53
CA LEU A 371 2.92 -13.71 19.43
C LEU A 371 4.17 -14.58 19.62
N THR A 372 4.57 -14.84 20.87
CA THR A 372 5.67 -15.76 21.19
C THR A 372 5.33 -17.20 20.79
N LEU A 373 4.12 -17.67 21.13
CA LEU A 373 3.64 -19.01 20.72
C LEU A 373 3.53 -19.13 19.20
N MET A 374 3.00 -18.09 18.53
CA MET A 374 2.86 -18.04 17.08
C MET A 374 4.22 -18.11 16.37
N GLN A 375 5.22 -17.36 16.85
CA GLN A 375 6.57 -17.34 16.27
C GLN A 375 7.28 -18.69 16.45
N ALA A 376 7.18 -19.31 17.63
CA ALA A 376 7.83 -20.58 17.92
C ALA A 376 7.38 -21.70 16.98
N ALA A 377 6.09 -21.72 16.65
CA ALA A 377 5.50 -22.74 15.78
C ALA A 377 5.38 -22.31 14.30
N ARG A 378 5.69 -21.04 13.98
CA ARG A 378 5.43 -20.42 12.67
C ARG A 378 4.00 -20.68 12.18
N VAL A 379 3.02 -20.49 13.06
CA VAL A 379 1.61 -20.80 12.75
C VAL A 379 1.12 -19.97 11.57
N ASP A 380 0.17 -20.51 10.79
CA ASP A 380 -0.52 -19.73 9.77
C ASP A 380 -1.14 -18.45 10.38
N HIS A 381 -0.58 -17.29 10.05
CA HIS A 381 -0.91 -16.02 10.68
C HIS A 381 -2.40 -15.70 10.55
N THR A 382 -2.96 -15.83 9.34
CA THR A 382 -4.36 -15.50 9.06
C THR A 382 -5.29 -16.54 9.66
N GLY A 383 -5.07 -17.82 9.36
CA GLY A 383 -5.94 -18.91 9.80
C GLY A 383 -5.98 -19.06 11.32
N PHE A 384 -4.87 -18.81 12.02
CA PHE A 384 -4.80 -18.95 13.48
C PHE A 384 -5.82 -18.06 14.21
N PHE A 385 -5.97 -16.78 13.83
CA PHE A 385 -6.96 -15.91 14.45
C PHE A 385 -8.41 -16.33 14.16
N ARG A 386 -8.68 -16.91 12.99
CA ARG A 386 -10.00 -17.48 12.66
C ARG A 386 -10.28 -18.75 13.46
N ASP A 387 -9.28 -19.59 13.65
CA ASP A 387 -9.41 -20.81 14.45
C ASP A 387 -9.69 -20.51 15.93
N LEU A 388 -9.16 -19.40 16.47
CA LEU A 388 -9.52 -18.93 17.82
C LEU A 388 -11.03 -18.64 17.95
N ALA A 389 -11.65 -17.98 16.97
CA ALA A 389 -13.09 -17.71 16.99
C ALA A 389 -13.91 -19.02 16.87
N ARG A 390 -13.48 -19.96 16.03
CA ARG A 390 -14.09 -21.30 15.91
C ARG A 390 -13.99 -22.11 17.20
N GLU A 391 -12.86 -22.00 17.90
CA GLU A 391 -12.62 -22.64 19.19
C GLU A 391 -13.58 -22.14 20.27
N LEU A 392 -13.83 -20.82 20.36
CA LEU A 392 -14.84 -20.25 21.27
C LEU A 392 -16.25 -20.78 21.01
N ARG A 393 -16.58 -21.05 19.75
CA ARG A 393 -17.87 -21.63 19.35
C ARG A 393 -17.96 -23.15 19.48
N GLY A 394 -16.86 -23.83 19.82
CA GLY A 394 -16.80 -25.30 19.88
C GLY A 394 -16.82 -25.99 18.52
N THR A 395 -16.55 -25.26 17.42
CA THR A 395 -16.59 -25.77 16.04
C THR A 395 -15.20 -26.07 15.46
N GLY A 396 -14.13 -25.79 16.22
CA GLY A 396 -12.74 -25.88 15.76
C GLY A 396 -12.28 -27.26 15.29
N GLY A 397 -12.99 -28.35 15.61
CA GLY A 397 -12.68 -29.72 15.16
C GLY A 397 -13.48 -30.21 13.95
N GLU A 398 -14.56 -29.51 13.56
CA GLU A 398 -15.43 -29.90 12.43
C GLU A 398 -15.12 -29.10 11.16
N GLN A 399 -14.56 -27.90 11.29
CA GLN A 399 -14.38 -26.91 10.21
C GLN A 399 -12.93 -26.42 10.07
N GLY A 400 -11.96 -26.98 10.81
CA GLY A 400 -10.57 -26.55 10.78
C GLY A 400 -9.64 -27.38 11.68
N THR A 401 -8.40 -26.88 11.83
CA THR A 401 -7.46 -27.40 12.84
C THR A 401 -7.60 -26.56 14.10
N PRO A 402 -7.83 -27.15 15.29
CA PRO A 402 -7.91 -26.40 16.53
C PRO A 402 -6.68 -25.50 16.72
N ALA A 403 -6.85 -24.27 17.19
CA ALA A 403 -5.73 -23.33 17.37
C ALA A 403 -4.66 -23.89 18.31
N ARG A 404 -5.10 -24.64 19.34
CA ARG A 404 -4.25 -25.43 20.22
C ARG A 404 -3.28 -26.36 19.49
N ASP A 405 -3.72 -27.03 18.43
CA ASP A 405 -2.93 -28.05 17.72
C ASP A 405 -1.91 -27.42 16.74
N ARG A 406 -1.95 -26.09 16.57
CA ARG A 406 -1.02 -25.34 15.73
C ARG A 406 0.24 -24.89 16.48
N VAL A 407 0.23 -24.89 17.82
CA VAL A 407 1.37 -24.43 18.63
C VAL A 407 2.24 -25.59 19.11
N LEU A 408 3.49 -25.31 19.46
CA LEU A 408 4.43 -26.32 19.98
C LEU A 408 4.28 -26.52 21.50
N ASP A 409 4.12 -25.45 22.26
CA ASP A 409 4.01 -25.47 23.72
C ASP A 409 2.54 -25.48 24.15
N LEU A 410 1.97 -26.68 24.22
CA LEU A 410 0.56 -26.88 24.57
C LEU A 410 0.21 -26.40 25.99
N PRO A 411 1.01 -26.68 27.05
CA PRO A 411 0.74 -26.13 28.38
C PRO A 411 0.71 -24.61 28.40
N ALA A 412 1.67 -23.95 27.73
CA ALA A 412 1.68 -22.49 27.66
C ALA A 412 0.46 -21.92 26.90
N TYR A 413 0.02 -22.60 25.84
CA TYR A 413 -1.23 -22.25 25.16
C TYR A 413 -2.45 -22.46 26.05
N ASP A 414 -2.54 -23.56 26.81
CA ASP A 414 -3.68 -23.84 27.69
C ASP A 414 -3.81 -22.78 28.80
N ASP A 415 -2.69 -22.36 29.38
CA ASP A 415 -2.62 -21.27 30.35
C ASP A 415 -3.02 -19.92 29.72
N TRP A 416 -2.53 -19.65 28.51
CA TRP A 416 -2.89 -18.45 27.74
C TRP A 416 -4.40 -18.43 27.41
N ALA A 417 -4.93 -19.51 26.86
CA ALA A 417 -6.32 -19.63 26.45
C ALA A 417 -7.27 -19.53 27.65
N THR A 418 -6.87 -20.05 28.82
CA THR A 418 -7.63 -19.89 30.07
C THR A 418 -7.76 -18.42 30.47
N ARG A 419 -6.66 -17.67 30.46
CA ARG A 419 -6.66 -16.22 30.75
C ARG A 419 -7.47 -15.44 29.71
N TRP A 420 -7.26 -15.72 28.44
CA TRP A 420 -7.98 -15.08 27.34
C TRP A 420 -9.50 -15.27 27.45
N ARG A 421 -9.97 -16.52 27.60
CA ARG A 421 -11.39 -16.83 27.74
C ARG A 421 -12.03 -16.21 28.97
N ALA A 422 -11.28 -16.08 30.07
CA ALA A 422 -11.76 -15.40 31.29
C ALA A 422 -12.08 -13.91 31.06
N LEU A 423 -11.52 -13.29 30.02
CA LEU A 423 -11.83 -11.91 29.63
C LEU A 423 -13.12 -11.78 28.80
N GLY A 424 -13.77 -12.89 28.44
CA GLY A 424 -15.02 -12.91 27.69
C GLY A 424 -14.90 -12.40 26.25
N PRO A 425 -14.01 -12.99 25.41
CA PRO A 425 -13.84 -12.56 24.04
C PRO A 425 -15.09 -12.78 23.19
N ASP A 426 -15.38 -11.85 22.29
CA ASP A 426 -16.52 -11.91 21.36
C ASP A 426 -16.10 -12.51 20.00
N PRO A 427 -16.54 -13.74 19.66
CA PRO A 427 -16.16 -14.39 18.41
C PRO A 427 -16.80 -13.75 17.16
N ASP A 428 -17.96 -13.08 17.29
CA ASP A 428 -18.58 -12.40 16.15
C ASP A 428 -17.82 -11.12 15.81
N ALA A 429 -17.36 -10.38 16.84
CA ALA A 429 -16.47 -9.25 16.66
C ALA A 429 -15.10 -9.66 16.06
N MET A 430 -14.59 -10.84 16.45
CA MET A 430 -13.35 -11.40 15.87
C MET A 430 -13.51 -11.68 14.37
N ASP A 431 -14.62 -12.29 13.95
CA ASP A 431 -14.84 -12.63 12.54
C ASP A 431 -15.00 -11.40 11.64
N ALA A 432 -15.47 -10.27 12.19
CA ALA A 432 -15.56 -9.01 11.47
C ALA A 432 -14.20 -8.36 11.17
N VAL A 433 -13.13 -8.73 11.89
CA VAL A 433 -11.79 -8.10 11.76
C VAL A 433 -10.66 -9.06 11.41
N ASN A 434 -10.86 -10.36 11.62
CA ASN A 434 -9.93 -11.38 11.18
C ASN A 434 -10.33 -11.83 9.79
N PRO A 435 -9.52 -11.66 8.73
CA PRO A 435 -9.90 -12.19 7.43
C PRO A 435 -9.84 -13.73 7.42
N ALA A 436 -10.76 -14.36 6.69
CA ALA A 436 -10.66 -15.76 6.28
C ALA A 436 -9.74 -15.90 5.06
N TYR A 437 -9.68 -14.88 4.21
CA TYR A 437 -8.90 -14.88 2.97
C TYR A 437 -7.96 -13.69 2.88
N VAL A 438 -6.72 -13.98 2.51
CA VAL A 438 -5.72 -13.00 2.07
C VAL A 438 -5.18 -13.47 0.71
N PRO A 439 -4.52 -12.60 -0.08
CA PRO A 439 -3.81 -13.02 -1.29
C PRO A 439 -2.65 -13.98 -0.99
N ARG A 440 -2.94 -15.26 -0.73
CA ARG A 440 -1.95 -16.31 -0.47
C ARG A 440 -0.96 -16.35 -1.64
N ASN A 441 0.31 -16.26 -1.32
CA ASN A 441 1.36 -16.01 -2.30
C ASN A 441 1.40 -17.05 -3.44
N HIS A 442 1.26 -18.34 -3.11
CA HIS A 442 1.24 -19.43 -4.08
C HIS A 442 0.00 -19.41 -4.98
N LEU A 443 -1.19 -19.07 -4.44
CA LEU A 443 -2.42 -18.95 -5.21
C LEU A 443 -2.37 -17.74 -6.14
N LEU A 444 -1.85 -16.62 -5.63
CA LEU A 444 -1.65 -15.41 -6.43
C LEU A 444 -0.70 -15.69 -7.58
N GLN A 445 0.45 -16.32 -7.32
CA GLN A 445 1.40 -16.65 -8.38
C GLN A 445 0.78 -17.59 -9.42
N ALA A 446 0.08 -18.64 -9.01
CA ALA A 446 -0.60 -19.55 -9.93
C ALA A 446 -1.66 -18.84 -10.79
N ALA A 447 -2.40 -17.89 -10.21
CA ALA A 447 -3.39 -17.10 -10.95
C ALA A 447 -2.74 -16.15 -11.97
N LEU A 448 -1.60 -15.55 -11.62
CA LEU A 448 -0.84 -14.68 -12.51
C LEU A 448 -0.19 -15.47 -13.66
N ASP A 449 0.36 -16.66 -13.38
CA ASP A 449 0.94 -17.54 -14.39
C ASP A 449 -0.12 -17.97 -15.42
N ALA A 450 -1.35 -18.27 -14.95
CA ALA A 450 -2.48 -18.56 -15.84
C ALA A 450 -2.88 -17.34 -16.68
N ALA A 451 -2.90 -16.15 -16.09
CA ALA A 451 -3.22 -14.91 -16.78
C ALA A 451 -2.19 -14.54 -17.86
N ASP A 452 -0.89 -14.75 -17.61
CA ASP A 452 0.16 -14.57 -18.61
C ASP A 452 0.03 -15.57 -19.77
N ALA A 453 -0.56 -16.75 -19.54
CA ALA A 453 -0.92 -17.73 -20.56
C ALA A 453 -2.28 -17.44 -21.25
N GLY A 454 -2.99 -16.38 -20.85
CA GLY A 454 -4.26 -15.93 -21.43
C GLY A 454 -5.52 -16.47 -20.75
N ASP A 455 -5.40 -17.18 -19.62
CA ASP A 455 -6.54 -17.63 -18.81
C ASP A 455 -6.72 -16.74 -17.57
N LEU A 456 -7.70 -15.84 -17.60
CA LEU A 456 -8.03 -14.95 -16.49
C LEU A 456 -8.94 -15.59 -15.43
N ALA A 457 -9.53 -16.76 -15.67
CA ALA A 457 -10.52 -17.32 -14.76
C ALA A 457 -10.00 -17.64 -13.35
N PRO A 458 -8.73 -18.08 -13.15
CA PRO A 458 -8.15 -18.19 -11.81
C PRO A 458 -7.98 -16.83 -11.11
N PHE A 459 -7.58 -15.79 -11.87
CA PHE A 459 -7.40 -14.43 -11.36
C PHE A 459 -8.73 -13.82 -10.93
N GLU A 460 -9.76 -13.89 -11.77
CA GLU A 460 -11.10 -13.36 -11.49
C GLU A 460 -11.71 -14.00 -10.24
N ARG A 461 -11.60 -15.34 -10.12
CA ARG A 461 -12.05 -16.04 -8.91
C ARG A 461 -11.29 -15.62 -7.66
N MET A 462 -9.97 -15.47 -7.75
CA MET A 462 -9.18 -15.03 -6.61
C MET A 462 -9.53 -13.58 -6.21
N LEU A 463 -9.76 -12.70 -7.18
CA LEU A 463 -10.19 -11.32 -6.96
C LEU A 463 -11.53 -11.26 -6.22
N GLU A 464 -12.50 -12.09 -6.62
CA GLU A 464 -13.79 -12.21 -5.93
C GLU A 464 -13.63 -12.63 -4.46
N VAL A 465 -12.77 -13.62 -4.20
CA VAL A 465 -12.51 -14.12 -2.84
C VAL A 465 -11.86 -13.05 -1.96
N VAL A 466 -10.79 -12.40 -2.45
CA VAL A 466 -10.02 -11.44 -1.63
C VAL A 466 -10.71 -10.08 -1.47
N THR A 467 -11.77 -9.81 -2.24
CA THR A 467 -12.66 -8.65 -2.03
C THR A 467 -13.77 -8.91 -1.03
N HIS A 468 -13.97 -10.16 -0.60
CA HIS A 468 -14.86 -10.56 0.50
C HIS A 468 -14.08 -11.26 1.62
N PRO A 469 -13.01 -10.65 2.15
CA PRO A 469 -12.01 -11.36 2.95
C PRO A 469 -12.56 -11.86 4.29
N PHE A 470 -13.67 -11.30 4.79
CA PHE A 470 -14.26 -11.67 6.08
C PHE A 470 -15.42 -12.67 5.99
N GLU A 471 -15.93 -12.94 4.78
CA GLU A 471 -17.11 -13.79 4.58
C GLU A 471 -16.69 -15.22 4.22
N GLU A 472 -16.71 -16.13 5.19
CA GLU A 472 -16.34 -17.52 4.94
C GLU A 472 -17.41 -18.28 4.13
N ARG A 473 -16.98 -18.85 2.99
CA ARG A 473 -17.84 -19.66 2.11
C ARG A 473 -17.23 -21.04 1.84
N PRO A 474 -18.02 -22.14 1.88
CA PRO A 474 -17.51 -23.50 1.63
C PRO A 474 -16.81 -23.67 0.28
N GLU A 475 -17.32 -23.04 -0.78
CA GLU A 475 -16.75 -23.06 -2.12
C GLU A 475 -15.38 -22.37 -2.22
N TRP A 476 -15.03 -21.53 -1.24
CA TRP A 476 -13.77 -20.81 -1.17
C TRP A 476 -12.76 -21.44 -0.20
N ALA A 477 -13.07 -22.58 0.42
CA ALA A 477 -12.24 -23.21 1.45
C ALA A 477 -10.77 -23.40 1.03
N ALA A 478 -10.51 -23.71 -0.24
CA ALA A 478 -9.15 -23.87 -0.77
C ALA A 478 -8.31 -22.58 -0.72
N TYR A 479 -8.94 -21.40 -0.80
CA TYR A 479 -8.26 -20.11 -0.77
C TYR A 479 -7.81 -19.69 0.63
N ALA A 480 -8.34 -20.32 1.69
CA ALA A 480 -7.92 -20.06 3.06
C ALA A 480 -6.62 -20.78 3.42
N LEU A 481 -6.21 -21.80 2.66
CA LEU A 481 -5.09 -22.67 3.00
C LEU A 481 -3.74 -22.02 2.65
N ALA A 482 -2.79 -22.08 3.58
CA ALA A 482 -1.39 -21.78 3.32
C ALA A 482 -0.77 -22.82 2.37
N ASP A 483 0.38 -22.49 1.76
CA ASP A 483 1.07 -23.40 0.85
C ASP A 483 1.43 -24.74 1.53
N PRO A 484 0.86 -25.88 1.10
CA PRO A 484 1.17 -27.18 1.67
C PRO A 484 2.65 -27.59 1.54
N ALA A 485 3.36 -27.02 0.55
CA ALA A 485 4.77 -27.32 0.32
C ALA A 485 5.70 -26.60 1.32
N GLY A 486 5.23 -25.54 1.99
CA GLY A 486 5.96 -24.84 3.05
C GLY A 486 7.32 -24.25 2.60
N GLY A 487 7.52 -24.04 1.30
CA GLY A 487 8.79 -23.59 0.73
C GLY A 487 9.04 -22.09 0.90
N PRO A 488 10.29 -21.63 0.73
CA PRO A 488 10.58 -20.19 0.69
C PRO A 488 9.91 -19.57 -0.54
N PHE A 489 9.01 -18.61 -0.31
CA PHE A 489 8.41 -17.82 -1.39
C PHE A 489 9.28 -16.60 -1.68
N VAL A 490 9.54 -16.33 -2.96
CA VAL A 490 10.24 -15.13 -3.42
C VAL A 490 9.40 -14.47 -4.50
N THR A 491 9.24 -13.15 -4.38
CA THR A 491 8.52 -12.31 -5.34
C THR A 491 9.46 -11.27 -5.93
N TYR A 492 9.15 -10.85 -7.15
CA TYR A 492 9.98 -10.02 -7.99
C TYR A 492 9.24 -8.74 -8.34
N CYS A 493 9.99 -7.65 -8.50
CA CYS A 493 9.45 -6.35 -8.90
C CYS A 493 8.87 -6.32 -10.33
N GLY A 494 8.94 -7.42 -11.10
CA GLY A 494 8.38 -7.55 -12.44
C GLY A 494 8.97 -6.56 -13.46
N THR A 495 10.18 -6.05 -13.18
CA THR A 495 10.77 -4.91 -13.89
C THR A 495 11.46 -5.28 -15.16
#